data_AF-A0A0D5Y9Y2-F1
#
_entry.id   AF-A0A0D5Y9Y2-F1
#
_cell.length_a   1.000
_cell.length_b   1.000
_cell.length_c   1.000
_cell.angle_alpha   90.00
_cell.angle_beta   90.00
_cell.angle_gamma   90.00
#
_symmetry.space_group_name_H-M   'P 1'
#
loop_
_entity.id
_entity.type
_entity.pdbx_description
1 polymer ?
#
loop_
_entity_poly.entity_id
_entity_poly.type
_entity_poly.pdbx_seq_one_letter_code
_entity_poly.pdbx_strand_id
1 'polypeptide(L)'
;SRVQNQSSTPSTSARVDSMSKAIAQYALDARLHAVYEQSGESGKSFDYSQSIKTTTDSIAEQQMTAYLSKIQRGGHIQPFGCMIAIDNTTFRVIAFSENARERLGLAPQSVPSLDKPEILTIGTDVKTLFTPSSALLLERAFRAREITLLNPVWVHSKNSGKPFYAILHRIDVGIVIDLEPARTEDPALSIAGAVQSQKLAVRAISNLQALPGGDIKLLCDTVVQNV
;
A
#
# COMPACT_ATOMS: atom_id res chain seq x y z
N SER A 1 -31.69 16.14 26.64
CA SER A 1 -31.42 14.70 26.74
C SER A 1 -30.16 14.37 25.97
N ARG A 2 -29.10 13.96 26.67
CA ARG A 2 -27.73 13.79 26.16
C ARG A 2 -27.58 12.33 25.69
N VAL A 3 -27.44 12.11 24.39
CA VAL A 3 -27.18 10.77 23.83
C VAL A 3 -25.69 10.47 24.05
N GLN A 4 -25.40 9.51 24.94
CA GLN A 4 -24.06 8.95 25.11
C GLN A 4 -23.77 8.00 23.96
N ASN A 5 -22.73 8.30 23.20
CA ASN A 5 -22.17 7.40 22.18
C ASN A 5 -21.32 6.33 22.92
N GLN A 6 -21.85 5.12 23.08
CA GLN A 6 -21.08 3.99 23.60
C GLN A 6 -20.17 3.45 22.49
N SER A 7 -18.87 3.67 22.64
CA SER A 7 -17.85 2.96 21.87
C SER A 7 -17.74 1.54 22.43
N SER A 8 -18.30 0.56 21.71
CA SER A 8 -18.17 -0.86 22.06
C SER A 8 -16.78 -1.36 21.68
N THR A 9 -15.93 -1.60 22.67
CA THR A 9 -14.72 -2.40 22.50
C THR A 9 -15.12 -3.85 22.14
N PRO A 10 -14.53 -4.46 21.08
CA PRO A 10 -14.89 -5.81 20.69
C PRO A 10 -14.51 -6.82 21.79
N SER A 11 -15.44 -7.73 22.09
CA SER A 11 -15.29 -8.79 23.09
C SER A 11 -14.10 -9.70 22.78
N THR A 12 -13.49 -10.27 23.83
CA THR A 12 -12.33 -11.16 23.72
C THR A 12 -12.61 -12.36 22.81
N SER A 13 -13.85 -12.88 22.79
CA SER A 13 -14.27 -13.98 21.90
C SER A 13 -14.26 -13.59 20.42
N ALA A 14 -14.72 -12.38 20.07
CA ALA A 14 -14.70 -11.88 18.70
C ALA A 14 -13.27 -11.68 18.17
N ARG A 15 -12.34 -11.29 19.05
CA ARG A 15 -10.91 -11.16 18.71
C ARG A 15 -10.26 -12.51 18.43
N VAL A 16 -10.54 -13.52 19.26
CA VAL A 16 -10.03 -14.89 19.08
C VAL A 16 -10.56 -15.52 17.79
N ASP A 17 -11.84 -15.32 17.48
CA ASP A 17 -12.45 -15.83 16.25
C ASP A 17 -11.87 -15.15 15.00
N SER A 18 -11.64 -13.83 15.05
CA SER A 18 -10.96 -13.08 13.98
C SER A 18 -9.53 -13.57 13.75
N MET A 19 -8.78 -13.84 14.82
CA MET A 19 -7.40 -14.31 14.73
C MET A 19 -7.35 -15.73 14.15
N SER A 20 -8.29 -16.60 14.54
CA SER A 20 -8.42 -17.96 14.02
C SER A 20 -8.71 -17.97 12.51
N LYS A 21 -9.59 -17.07 12.04
CA LYS A 21 -9.88 -16.89 10.60
C LYS A 21 -8.66 -16.40 9.82
N ALA A 22 -7.90 -15.45 10.38
CA ALA A 22 -6.68 -14.95 9.74
C ALA A 22 -5.61 -16.05 9.59
N ILE A 23 -5.43 -16.90 10.62
CA ILE A 23 -4.50 -18.03 10.56
C ILE A 23 -4.92 -19.04 9.49
N ALA A 24 -6.21 -19.36 9.39
CA ALA A 24 -6.74 -20.24 8.37
C ALA A 24 -6.52 -19.69 6.94
N GLN A 25 -6.71 -18.37 6.76
CA GLN A 25 -6.42 -17.68 5.50
C GLN A 25 -4.93 -17.80 5.13
N TYR A 26 -4.01 -17.51 6.05
CA TYR A 26 -2.57 -17.60 5.80
C TYR A 26 -2.11 -19.00 5.45
N ALA A 27 -2.70 -20.02 6.07
CA ALA A 27 -2.43 -21.40 5.71
C ALA A 27 -2.81 -21.65 4.24
N LEU A 28 -4.03 -21.30 3.84
CA LEU A 28 -4.50 -21.46 2.46
C LEU A 28 -3.60 -20.70 1.47
N ASP A 29 -3.26 -19.44 1.76
CA ASP A 29 -2.43 -18.60 0.90
C ASP A 29 -1.01 -19.16 0.74
N ALA A 30 -0.39 -19.63 1.84
CA ALA A 30 0.94 -20.23 1.81
C ALA A 30 0.99 -21.48 0.93
N ARG A 31 -0.09 -22.28 0.95
CA ARG A 31 -0.20 -23.44 0.10
C ARG A 31 -0.45 -23.08 -1.36
N LEU A 32 -1.33 -22.13 -1.63
CA LEU A 32 -1.54 -21.65 -2.99
C LEU A 32 -0.24 -21.13 -3.59
N HIS A 33 0.55 -20.40 -2.80
CA HIS A 33 1.88 -19.96 -3.22
C HIS A 33 2.82 -21.14 -3.48
N ALA A 34 2.87 -22.14 -2.61
CA ALA A 34 3.72 -23.32 -2.82
C ALA A 34 3.36 -24.10 -4.10
N VAL A 35 2.07 -24.30 -4.36
CA VAL A 35 1.60 -24.97 -5.59
C VAL A 35 1.92 -24.12 -6.83
N TYR A 36 1.77 -22.80 -6.73
CA TYR A 36 2.13 -21.88 -7.80
C TYR A 36 3.63 -21.93 -8.14
N GLU A 37 4.52 -21.81 -7.15
CA GLU A 37 5.97 -21.86 -7.37
C GLU A 37 6.38 -23.23 -7.96
N GLN A 38 5.84 -24.33 -7.42
CA GLN A 38 6.08 -25.68 -7.94
C GLN A 38 5.60 -25.85 -9.40
N SER A 39 4.48 -25.21 -9.77
CA SER A 39 3.99 -25.24 -11.14
C SER A 39 4.96 -24.55 -12.11
N GLY A 40 5.55 -23.43 -11.68
CA GLY A 40 6.59 -22.72 -12.43
C GLY A 40 7.86 -23.55 -12.60
N GLU A 41 8.32 -24.23 -11.55
CA GLU A 41 9.51 -25.10 -11.60
C GLU A 41 9.29 -26.36 -12.46
N SER A 42 8.10 -26.96 -12.40
CA SER A 42 7.76 -28.19 -13.12
C SER A 42 7.27 -27.96 -14.56
N GLY A 43 7.06 -26.71 -14.96
CA GLY A 43 6.48 -26.34 -16.26
C GLY A 43 5.00 -26.71 -16.43
N LYS A 44 4.31 -27.06 -15.33
CA LYS A 44 2.87 -27.36 -15.34
C LYS A 44 2.06 -26.08 -15.18
N SER A 45 0.85 -26.06 -15.74
CA SER A 45 -0.08 -24.93 -15.55
C SER A 45 -0.62 -24.90 -14.12
N PHE A 46 -0.66 -23.72 -13.51
CA PHE A 46 -1.33 -23.49 -12.23
C PHE A 46 -2.86 -23.46 -12.41
N ASP A 47 -3.60 -24.30 -11.67
CA ASP A 47 -5.07 -24.26 -11.58
C ASP A 47 -5.50 -23.92 -10.14
N TYR A 48 -5.97 -22.68 -9.96
CA TYR A 48 -6.46 -22.18 -8.68
C TYR A 48 -7.64 -23.00 -8.14
N SER A 49 -8.59 -23.37 -9.00
CA SER A 49 -9.83 -24.04 -8.60
C SER A 49 -9.59 -25.45 -8.09
N GLN A 50 -8.55 -26.12 -8.59
CA GLN A 50 -8.12 -27.43 -8.09
C GLN A 50 -7.27 -27.31 -6.82
N SER A 51 -6.44 -26.26 -6.73
CA SER A 51 -5.53 -26.03 -5.61
C SER A 51 -6.26 -25.78 -4.28
N ILE A 52 -7.45 -25.19 -4.34
CA ILE A 52 -8.31 -24.94 -3.16
C ILE A 52 -9.15 -26.17 -2.75
N LYS A 53 -9.38 -27.15 -3.64
CA LYS A 53 -10.31 -28.28 -3.42
C LYS A 53 -9.66 -29.47 -2.71
N THR A 54 -8.35 -29.65 -2.86
CA THR A 54 -7.63 -30.72 -2.16
C THR A 54 -7.53 -30.31 -0.69
N THR A 55 -8.19 -30.99 0.25
CA THR A 55 -8.26 -30.57 1.67
C THR A 55 -7.63 -31.57 2.63
N THR A 56 -6.65 -32.37 2.17
CA THR A 56 -6.19 -33.54 2.94
C THR A 56 -4.92 -33.41 3.74
N ASP A 57 -4.12 -32.35 3.64
CA ASP A 57 -2.89 -32.25 4.43
C ASP A 57 -2.81 -30.96 5.24
N SER A 58 -2.57 -31.12 6.55
CA SER A 58 -2.16 -30.02 7.42
C SER A 58 -0.87 -29.42 6.86
N ILE A 59 -0.92 -28.15 6.47
CA ILE A 59 0.25 -27.44 5.99
C ILE A 59 1.26 -27.38 7.13
N ALA A 60 2.51 -27.74 6.85
CA ALA A 60 3.57 -27.63 7.83
C ALA A 60 3.74 -26.16 8.22
N GLU A 61 3.76 -25.85 9.51
CA GLU A 61 3.97 -24.51 10.07
C GLU A 61 5.18 -23.78 9.45
N GLN A 62 6.19 -24.56 9.03
CA GLN A 62 7.36 -24.10 8.30
C GLN A 62 7.03 -23.43 6.95
N GLN A 63 6.10 -24.00 6.16
CA GLN A 63 5.67 -23.43 4.88
C GLN A 63 4.91 -22.11 5.07
N MET A 64 4.08 -22.03 6.11
CA MET A 64 3.38 -20.80 6.48
C MET A 64 4.36 -19.69 6.88
N THR A 65 5.33 -20.03 7.72
CA THR A 65 6.34 -19.07 8.18
C THR A 65 7.22 -18.56 7.05
N ALA A 66 7.64 -19.46 6.15
CA ALA A 66 8.42 -19.09 4.96
C ALA A 66 7.62 -18.16 4.03
N TYR A 67 6.35 -18.47 3.78
CA TYR A 67 5.46 -17.64 2.97
C TYR A 67 5.28 -16.24 3.60
N LEU A 68 4.95 -16.17 4.89
CA LEU A 68 4.76 -14.90 5.59
C LEU A 68 6.03 -14.07 5.60
N SER A 69 7.19 -14.68 5.82
CA SER A 69 8.47 -13.98 5.75
C SER A 69 8.73 -13.40 4.36
N LYS A 70 8.42 -14.15 3.29
CA LYS A 70 8.61 -13.70 1.90
C LYS A 70 7.64 -12.58 1.53
N ILE A 71 6.39 -12.62 2.00
CA ILE A 71 5.41 -11.56 1.73
C ILE A 71 5.69 -10.30 2.55
N GLN A 72 6.04 -10.43 3.83
CA GLN A 72 6.28 -9.28 4.71
C GLN A 72 7.59 -8.55 4.37
N ARG A 73 8.61 -9.27 3.90
CA ARG A 73 9.96 -8.73 3.64
C ARG A 73 10.50 -9.21 2.29
N GLY A 74 9.67 -9.14 1.25
CA GLY A 74 10.02 -9.66 -0.08
C GLY A 74 11.15 -8.92 -0.79
N GLY A 75 11.49 -7.70 -0.38
CA GLY A 75 12.61 -6.94 -0.96
C GLY A 75 12.39 -6.44 -2.39
N HIS A 76 11.19 -6.64 -2.95
CA HIS A 76 10.83 -6.23 -4.31
C HIS A 76 9.59 -5.34 -4.27
N ILE A 77 9.53 -4.38 -5.20
CA ILE A 77 8.37 -3.51 -5.41
C ILE A 77 7.92 -3.61 -6.87
N GLN A 78 6.67 -3.22 -7.13
CA GLN A 78 6.18 -3.09 -8.50
C GLN A 78 6.82 -1.88 -9.19
N PRO A 79 7.12 -1.96 -10.50
CA PRO A 79 7.93 -0.96 -11.18
C PRO A 79 7.18 0.33 -11.54
N PHE A 80 5.85 0.40 -11.34
CA PHE A 80 5.04 1.56 -11.75
C PHE A 80 5.35 2.82 -10.93
N GLY A 81 5.68 2.64 -9.64
CA GLY A 81 6.11 3.69 -8.72
C GLY A 81 7.54 3.50 -8.24
N CYS A 82 7.91 4.17 -7.16
CA CYS A 82 9.14 3.93 -6.42
C CYS A 82 8.91 4.04 -4.91
N MET A 83 9.83 3.52 -4.12
CA MET A 83 9.71 3.47 -2.66
C MET A 83 10.92 4.12 -2.02
N ILE A 84 10.70 4.93 -0.99
CA ILE A 84 11.75 5.47 -0.11
C ILE A 84 11.38 5.19 1.33
N ALA A 85 12.30 4.62 2.10
CA ALA A 85 12.16 4.48 3.54
C ALA A 85 13.06 5.50 4.24
N ILE A 86 12.52 6.15 5.27
CA ILE A 86 13.20 7.17 6.06
C ILE A 86 13.17 6.84 7.55
N ASP A 87 14.16 7.34 8.28
CA ASP A 87 14.16 7.34 9.74
C ASP A 87 13.07 8.27 10.29
N ASN A 88 12.37 7.82 11.33
CA ASN A 88 11.21 8.52 11.89
C ASN A 88 11.58 9.82 12.65
N THR A 89 12.84 10.00 13.05
CA THR A 89 13.28 11.15 13.86
C THR A 89 14.03 12.20 13.04
N THR A 90 14.94 11.74 12.18
CA THR A 90 15.84 12.58 11.39
C THR A 90 15.32 12.84 9.98
N PHE A 91 14.32 12.08 9.52
CA PHE A 91 13.80 12.09 8.15
C PHE A 91 14.87 11.83 7.07
N ARG A 92 15.95 11.15 7.46
CA ARG A 92 17.00 10.73 6.55
C ARG A 92 16.66 9.39 5.91
N VAL A 93 17.01 9.24 4.64
CA VAL A 93 16.79 8.01 3.86
C VAL A 93 17.59 6.86 4.46
N ILE A 94 16.92 5.76 4.77
CA ILE A 94 17.51 4.50 5.27
C ILE A 94 17.48 3.39 4.22
N ALA A 95 16.56 3.46 3.26
CA ALA A 95 16.53 2.60 2.08
C ALA A 95 15.74 3.29 0.95
N PHE A 96 15.97 2.91 -0.29
CA PHE A 96 15.18 3.35 -1.43
C PHE A 96 15.22 2.29 -2.53
N SER A 97 14.19 2.23 -3.36
CA SER A 97 14.13 1.30 -4.49
C SER A 97 15.12 1.71 -5.59
N GLU A 98 15.64 0.74 -6.32
CA GLU A 98 16.63 0.95 -7.38
C GLU A 98 16.19 2.01 -8.41
N ASN A 99 14.91 1.98 -8.79
CA ASN A 99 14.32 2.89 -9.77
C ASN A 99 14.01 4.31 -9.23
N ALA A 100 14.18 4.58 -7.93
CA ALA A 100 13.76 5.85 -7.33
C ALA A 100 14.48 7.07 -7.93
N ARG A 101 15.78 6.93 -8.24
CA ARG A 101 16.57 8.01 -8.84
C ARG A 101 16.05 8.40 -10.22
N GLU A 102 15.75 7.42 -11.06
CA GLU A 102 15.19 7.66 -12.39
C GLU A 102 13.80 8.29 -12.29
N ARG A 103 12.94 7.73 -11.44
CA ARG A 103 11.56 8.20 -11.25
C ARG A 103 11.51 9.65 -10.78
N LEU A 104 12.35 10.04 -9.83
CA LEU A 104 12.43 11.40 -9.32
C LEU A 104 13.15 12.38 -10.27
N GLY A 105 13.82 11.89 -11.33
CA GLY A 105 14.62 12.72 -12.23
C GLY A 105 15.94 13.16 -11.59
N LEU A 106 16.55 12.28 -10.79
CA LEU A 106 17.84 12.46 -10.11
C LEU A 106 18.98 11.68 -10.79
N ALA A 107 18.72 11.12 -11.98
CA ALA A 107 19.74 10.42 -12.74
C ALA A 107 20.88 11.39 -13.11
N PRO A 108 22.16 10.96 -13.04
CA PRO A 108 23.27 11.81 -13.42
C PRO A 108 23.11 12.21 -14.89
N GLN A 109 22.93 13.51 -15.14
CA GLN A 109 22.98 14.03 -16.50
C GLN A 109 24.38 13.80 -17.09
N SER A 110 24.44 13.36 -18.35
CA SER A 110 25.69 13.07 -19.07
C SER A 110 26.58 14.31 -19.26
N VAL A 111 26.07 15.50 -18.95
CA VAL A 111 26.77 16.79 -19.02
C VAL A 111 26.97 17.29 -17.58
N PRO A 112 28.20 17.60 -17.13
CA PRO A 112 28.43 18.14 -15.80
C PRO A 112 27.79 19.53 -15.66
N SER A 113 26.75 19.66 -14.82
CA SER A 113 26.28 20.96 -14.34
C SER A 113 27.13 21.40 -13.15
N LEU A 114 27.47 22.70 -13.05
CA LEU A 114 28.22 23.24 -11.91
C LEU A 114 27.47 23.08 -10.57
N ASP A 115 26.14 22.97 -10.62
CA ASP A 115 25.32 22.69 -9.45
C ASP A 115 25.37 21.19 -9.15
N LYS A 116 25.84 20.86 -7.94
CA LYS A 116 25.92 19.48 -7.44
C LYS A 116 24.55 18.81 -7.58
N PRO A 117 24.41 17.71 -8.34
CA PRO A 117 23.18 16.95 -8.32
C PRO A 117 23.00 16.42 -6.90
N GLU A 118 21.88 16.76 -6.25
CA GLU A 118 21.47 16.08 -5.01
C GLU A 118 21.18 14.62 -5.37
N ILE A 119 22.16 13.76 -5.17
CA ILE A 119 22.03 12.33 -5.42
C ILE A 119 21.27 11.73 -4.24
N LEU A 120 20.18 11.03 -4.53
CA LEU A 120 19.50 10.18 -3.55
C LEU A 120 20.47 9.09 -3.07
N THR A 121 20.89 9.19 -1.81
CA THR A 121 21.77 8.23 -1.13
C THR A 121 21.24 7.95 0.28
N ILE A 122 21.78 6.93 0.92
CA ILE A 122 21.49 6.67 2.34
C ILE A 122 22.00 7.85 3.16
N GLY A 123 21.17 8.34 4.09
CA GLY A 123 21.45 9.51 4.92
C GLY A 123 21.01 10.85 4.31
N THR A 124 20.59 10.89 3.05
CA THR A 124 20.01 12.10 2.43
C THR A 124 18.76 12.54 3.21
N ASP A 125 18.61 13.84 3.51
CA ASP A 125 17.34 14.36 4.05
C ASP A 125 16.28 14.30 2.95
N VAL A 126 15.22 13.52 3.17
CA VAL A 126 14.18 13.28 2.16
C VAL A 126 13.50 14.56 1.68
N LYS A 127 13.45 15.60 2.52
CA LYS A 127 12.83 16.89 2.19
C LYS A 127 13.55 17.60 1.05
N THR A 128 14.84 17.33 0.85
CA THR A 128 15.60 17.96 -0.24
C THR A 128 15.21 17.41 -1.60
N LEU A 129 14.60 16.23 -1.67
CA LEU A 129 14.20 15.58 -2.93
C LEU A 129 12.95 16.23 -3.57
N PHE A 130 12.19 17.00 -2.79
CA PHE A 130 10.90 17.56 -3.20
C PHE A 130 10.90 19.10 -3.14
N THR A 131 9.91 19.71 -3.78
CA THR A 131 9.73 21.17 -3.70
C THR A 131 9.52 21.63 -2.24
N PRO A 132 9.87 22.88 -1.88
CA PRO A 132 9.73 23.37 -0.50
C PRO A 132 8.31 23.22 0.07
N SER A 133 7.28 23.42 -0.77
CA SER A 133 5.88 23.21 -0.37
C SER A 133 5.58 21.74 -0.08
N SER A 134 6.07 20.82 -0.92
CA SER A 134 5.93 19.37 -0.72
C SER A 134 6.66 18.91 0.53
N ALA A 135 7.86 19.44 0.79
CA ALA A 135 8.64 19.13 1.99
C ALA A 135 7.88 19.49 3.29
N LEU A 136 7.21 20.64 3.31
CA LEU A 136 6.38 21.06 4.45
C LEU A 136 5.18 20.13 4.67
N LEU A 137 4.52 19.70 3.59
CA LEU A 137 3.40 18.75 3.65
C LEU A 137 3.86 17.40 4.20
N LEU A 138 4.99 16.89 3.69
CA LEU A 138 5.59 15.64 4.17
C LEU A 138 6.00 15.74 5.64
N GLU A 139 6.64 16.82 6.06
CA GLU A 139 7.03 17.03 7.46
C GLU A 139 5.82 17.06 8.39
N ARG A 140 4.72 17.71 7.96
CA ARG A 140 3.45 17.68 8.69
C ARG A 140 2.88 16.25 8.76
N ALA A 141 2.97 15.49 7.68
CA ALA A 141 2.49 14.11 7.64
C ALA A 141 3.32 13.18 8.54
N PHE A 142 4.64 13.28 8.49
CA PHE A 142 5.55 12.49 9.32
C PHE A 142 5.33 12.72 10.82
N ARG A 143 4.89 13.92 11.22
CA ARG A 143 4.59 14.26 12.63
C ARG A 143 3.14 13.96 13.04
N ALA A 144 2.25 13.61 12.12
CA ALA A 144 0.86 13.33 12.44
C ALA A 144 0.73 12.05 13.26
N ARG A 145 -0.13 12.04 14.30
CA ARG A 145 -0.35 10.82 15.10
C ARG A 145 -0.82 9.65 14.23
N GLU A 146 -1.81 9.92 13.39
CA GLU A 146 -2.36 8.95 12.42
C GLU A 146 -1.95 9.36 11.00
N ILE A 147 -0.83 8.82 10.50
CA ILE A 147 -0.27 9.20 9.20
C ILE A 147 -1.17 8.80 8.02
N THR A 148 -1.91 7.71 8.17
CA THR A 148 -2.78 7.14 7.14
C THR A 148 -3.96 8.04 6.79
N LEU A 149 -4.40 8.91 7.71
CA LEU A 149 -5.47 9.88 7.46
C LEU A 149 -5.05 11.02 6.53
N LEU A 150 -3.74 11.17 6.30
CA LEU A 150 -3.18 12.18 5.39
C LEU A 150 -2.83 11.59 4.03
N ASN A 151 -3.02 10.28 3.82
CA ASN A 151 -2.77 9.66 2.54
C ASN A 151 -3.93 9.91 1.56
N PRO A 152 -3.63 10.16 0.27
CA PRO A 152 -2.29 10.40 -0.28
C PRO A 152 -1.84 11.86 -0.08
N VAL A 153 -0.53 12.08 0.07
CA VAL A 153 0.07 13.43 0.08
C VAL A 153 0.54 13.79 -1.33
N TRP A 154 0.04 14.89 -1.90
CA TRP A 154 0.47 15.36 -3.21
C TRP A 154 1.82 16.07 -3.13
N VAL A 155 2.84 15.54 -3.82
CA VAL A 155 4.21 16.06 -3.79
C VAL A 155 4.77 16.25 -5.19
N HIS A 156 5.75 17.14 -5.32
CA HIS A 156 6.47 17.36 -6.57
C HIS A 156 7.96 17.18 -6.37
N SER A 157 8.61 16.44 -7.28
CA SER A 157 10.08 16.34 -7.30
C SER A 157 10.69 17.73 -7.49
N LYS A 158 11.74 18.02 -6.72
CA LYS A 158 12.45 19.31 -6.79
C LYS A 158 13.08 19.55 -8.15
N ASN A 159 13.72 18.52 -8.72
CA ASN A 159 14.54 18.67 -9.92
C ASN A 159 13.71 18.55 -11.20
N SER A 160 12.76 17.60 -11.23
CA SER A 160 11.97 17.35 -12.44
C SER A 160 10.60 18.01 -12.43
N GLY A 161 10.12 18.50 -11.28
CA GLY A 161 8.76 19.03 -11.13
C GLY A 161 7.65 17.97 -11.25
N LYS A 162 7.99 16.71 -11.48
CA LYS A 162 7.02 15.62 -11.68
C LYS A 162 6.16 15.44 -10.42
N PRO A 163 4.82 15.35 -10.57
CA PRO A 163 3.92 15.14 -9.45
C PRO A 163 3.84 13.65 -9.07
N PHE A 164 3.70 13.39 -7.77
CA PHE A 164 3.49 12.06 -7.21
C PHE A 164 2.42 12.11 -6.13
N TYR A 165 1.65 11.04 -6.03
CA TYR A 165 0.98 10.70 -4.78
C TYR A 165 1.99 9.98 -3.90
N ALA A 166 2.26 10.54 -2.72
CA ALA A 166 3.00 9.87 -1.67
C ALA A 166 2.01 9.16 -0.75
N ILE A 167 2.15 7.84 -0.60
CA ILE A 167 1.41 7.02 0.35
C ILE A 167 2.39 6.64 1.47
N LEU A 168 2.07 7.03 2.69
CA LEU A 168 2.96 6.95 3.83
C LEU A 168 2.50 5.88 4.82
N HIS A 169 3.43 5.04 5.26
CA HIS A 169 3.17 3.99 6.25
C HIS A 169 4.29 3.94 7.28
N ARG A 170 3.93 3.92 8.57
CA ARG A 170 4.91 3.70 9.66
C ARG A 170 5.21 2.22 9.79
N ILE A 171 6.49 1.90 9.89
CA ILE A 171 7.03 0.56 10.15
C ILE A 171 7.92 0.57 11.39
N ASP A 172 8.42 -0.60 11.78
CA ASP A 172 9.28 -0.82 12.94
C ASP A 172 10.54 0.06 12.93
N VAL A 173 11.14 0.28 11.75
CA VAL A 173 12.40 1.02 11.59
C VAL A 173 12.23 2.46 11.07
N GLY A 174 11.02 2.93 10.78
CA GLY A 174 10.85 4.23 10.14
C GLY A 174 9.51 4.49 9.46
N ILE A 175 9.53 5.30 8.42
CA ILE A 175 8.39 5.59 7.55
C ILE A 175 8.73 5.15 6.13
N VAL A 176 7.86 4.35 5.53
CA VAL A 176 7.88 4.02 4.10
C VAL A 176 7.03 5.04 3.35
N ILE A 177 7.55 5.52 2.23
CA ILE A 177 6.92 6.47 1.31
C ILE A 177 6.87 5.79 -0.05
N ASP A 178 5.68 5.36 -0.45
CA ASP A 178 5.41 4.86 -1.79
C ASP A 178 5.01 6.04 -2.68
N LEU A 179 5.73 6.22 -3.77
CA LEU A 179 5.57 7.32 -4.71
C LEU A 179 4.98 6.79 -6.02
N GLU A 180 3.71 7.11 -6.22
CA GLU A 180 2.97 6.78 -7.43
C GLU A 180 2.94 7.99 -8.36
N PRO A 181 3.37 7.87 -9.63
CA PRO A 181 3.30 8.99 -10.56
C PRO A 181 1.87 9.48 -10.72
N ALA A 182 1.64 10.75 -10.42
CA ALA A 182 0.34 11.37 -10.64
C ALA A 182 0.28 11.89 -12.08
N ARG A 183 -0.93 11.96 -12.65
CA ARG A 183 -1.12 12.57 -13.96
C ARG A 183 -0.79 14.06 -13.87
N THR A 184 -0.12 14.59 -14.88
CA THR A 184 0.21 16.03 -15.01
C THR A 184 -1.00 16.89 -15.40
N GLU A 185 -2.22 16.37 -15.22
CA GLU A 185 -3.46 17.10 -15.48
C GLU A 185 -3.64 18.22 -14.44
N ASP A 186 -4.55 19.16 -14.71
CA ASP A 186 -4.88 20.24 -13.78
C ASP A 186 -5.15 19.66 -12.37
N PRO A 187 -4.48 20.15 -11.29
CA PRO A 187 -4.77 19.75 -9.92
C PRO A 187 -6.27 19.76 -9.59
N ALA A 188 -7.05 20.66 -10.18
CA ALA A 188 -8.51 20.69 -10.02
C ALA A 188 -9.20 19.43 -10.57
N LEU A 189 -8.73 18.87 -11.70
CA LEU A 189 -9.25 17.62 -12.26
C LEU A 189 -8.89 16.42 -11.39
N SER A 190 -7.68 16.41 -10.82
CA SER A 190 -7.27 15.38 -9.86
C SER A 190 -8.17 15.36 -8.63
N ILE A 191 -8.44 16.55 -8.05
CA ILE A 191 -9.36 16.70 -6.91
C ILE A 191 -10.79 16.30 -7.30
N ALA A 192 -11.28 16.74 -8.47
CA ALA A 192 -12.61 16.39 -8.95
C ALA A 192 -12.77 14.87 -9.15
N GLY A 193 -11.75 14.21 -9.69
CA GLY A 193 -11.70 12.75 -9.84
C GLY A 193 -11.78 12.03 -8.49
N ALA A 194 -11.02 12.48 -7.48
CA ALA A 194 -11.09 11.92 -6.13
C ALA A 194 -12.49 12.08 -5.50
N VAL A 195 -13.11 13.25 -5.62
CA VAL A 195 -14.47 13.51 -5.12
C VAL A 195 -15.50 12.64 -5.84
N GLN A 196 -15.36 12.48 -7.17
CA GLN A 196 -16.23 11.61 -7.96
C GLN A 196 -16.12 10.15 -7.52
N SER A 197 -14.89 9.64 -7.35
CA SER A 197 -14.65 8.28 -6.86
C SER A 197 -15.27 8.05 -5.48
N GLN A 198 -15.14 9.01 -4.57
CA GLN A 198 -15.77 8.94 -3.26
C GLN A 198 -17.30 8.91 -3.36
N LYS A 199 -17.89 9.74 -4.24
CA LYS A 199 -19.34 9.75 -4.46
C LYS A 199 -19.85 8.42 -5.00
N LEU A 200 -19.10 7.78 -5.91
CA LEU A 200 -19.43 6.45 -6.42
C LEU A 200 -19.36 5.40 -5.31
N ALA A 201 -18.33 5.44 -4.46
CA ALA A 201 -18.22 4.53 -3.32
C ALA A 201 -19.38 4.70 -2.32
N VAL A 202 -19.74 5.96 -1.99
CA VAL A 202 -20.91 6.24 -1.13
C VAL A 202 -22.19 5.67 -1.74
N ARG A 203 -22.39 5.85 -3.05
CA ARG A 203 -23.55 5.29 -3.76
C ARG A 203 -23.55 3.75 -3.73
N ALA A 204 -22.40 3.11 -3.95
CA ALA A 204 -22.26 1.67 -3.87
C ALA A 204 -22.60 1.14 -2.46
N ILE A 205 -22.11 1.82 -1.41
CA ILE A 205 -22.44 1.48 -0.03
C ILE A 205 -23.94 1.62 0.22
N SER A 206 -24.56 2.72 -0.22
CA SER A 206 -26.01 2.90 -0.09
C SER A 206 -26.80 1.80 -0.81
N ASN A 207 -26.35 1.36 -1.99
CA ASN A 207 -26.98 0.25 -2.71
C ASN A 207 -26.89 -1.05 -1.90
N LEU A 208 -25.73 -1.35 -1.31
CA LEU A 208 -25.53 -2.53 -0.46
C LEU A 208 -26.38 -2.48 0.82
N GLN A 209 -26.50 -1.30 1.44
CA GLN A 209 -27.33 -1.10 2.64
C GLN A 209 -28.83 -1.25 2.37
N ALA A 210 -29.27 -1.05 1.13
CA ALA A 210 -30.66 -1.20 0.71
C ALA A 210 -31.05 -2.65 0.37
N LEU A 211 -30.09 -3.58 0.34
CA LEU A 211 -30.37 -4.98 0.02
C LEU A 211 -31.14 -5.68 1.15
N PRO A 212 -32.07 -6.59 0.83
CA PRO A 212 -32.68 -7.45 1.83
C PRO A 212 -31.62 -8.37 2.45
N GLY A 213 -31.64 -8.51 3.78
CA GLY A 213 -30.75 -9.43 4.49
C GLY A 213 -31.07 -10.90 4.19
N GLY A 214 -30.08 -11.77 4.36
CA GLY A 214 -30.24 -13.22 4.25
C GLY A 214 -29.90 -13.83 2.89
N ASP A 215 -29.58 -13.02 1.88
CA ASP A 215 -29.15 -13.49 0.56
C ASP A 215 -27.68 -13.12 0.26
N ILE A 216 -26.77 -14.07 0.51
CA ILE A 216 -25.33 -13.89 0.25
C ILE A 216 -25.02 -13.81 -1.25
N LYS A 217 -25.80 -14.48 -2.10
CA LYS A 217 -25.57 -14.47 -3.55
C LYS A 217 -25.87 -13.09 -4.09
N LEU A 218 -27.03 -12.53 -3.74
CA LEU A 218 -27.41 -11.17 -4.12
C LEU A 218 -26.41 -10.13 -3.61
N LEU A 219 -25.92 -10.29 -2.37
CA LEU A 219 -24.88 -9.42 -1.81
C LEU A 219 -23.61 -9.47 -2.69
N CYS A 220 -23.09 -10.66 -2.97
CA CYS A 220 -21.89 -10.84 -3.80
C CYS A 220 -22.07 -10.29 -5.22
N ASP A 221 -23.20 -10.60 -5.88
CA ASP A 221 -23.52 -10.10 -7.22
C ASP A 221 -23.55 -8.57 -7.25
N THR A 222 -24.15 -7.95 -6.23
CA THR A 222 -24.22 -6.49 -6.11
C THR A 222 -22.85 -5.88 -5.86
N VAL A 223 -22.01 -6.48 -5.02
CA VAL A 223 -20.63 -6.00 -4.80
C VAL A 223 -19.84 -6.02 -6.11
N VAL A 224 -19.85 -7.14 -6.83
CA VAL A 224 -19.12 -7.29 -8.11
C VAL A 224 -19.58 -6.28 -9.16
N GLN A 225 -20.86 -5.91 -9.17
CA GLN A 225 -21.36 -4.91 -10.11
C GLN A 225 -20.91 -3.48 -9.79
N ASN A 226 -20.60 -3.17 -8.51
CA ASN A 226 -20.25 -1.81 -8.08
C ASN A 226 -18.72 -1.57 -8.00
N VAL A 227 -17.90 -2.61 -8.03
CA VAL A 227 -16.42 -2.56 -8.00
C VAL A 227 -15.87 -2.59 -9.42
#